data_AF-A0A964QF72-F1
#
_entry.id   AF-A0A964QF72-F1
#
_cell.length_a   1.000
_cell.length_b   1.000
_cell.length_c   1.000
_cell.angle_alpha   90.00
_cell.angle_beta   90.00
_cell.angle_gamma   90.00
#
_symmetry.space_group_name_H-M   'P 1'
#
loop_
_entity.id
_entity.type
_entity.pdbx_description
1 polymer ?
#
loop_
_entity_poly.entity_id
_entity_poly.type
_entity_poly.pdbx_seq_one_letter_code
_entity_poly.pdbx_strand_id
1 'polypeptide(L)'
;MALYVTLFIAGMLTILLPCILPLLPIVLGVSISGRSKWRPLLTVLGMIVSFIGFTFLLTVVLGEFIELADTIRIATNYVLLLFGIGFAIHHRALSFIGAILGAFFFMENGLVAVGIAAVVGIALLVVGSRIASRIQQLGADAQNTARQEFGADSPVTAFLIGLTLGLVWVPCAGPALSFALTLVREKPGIEAFFALLAYAVGTGIPLLIIGYGGQAMTHSVRFLNRYTGHIKTVAGVLFILTAIALQFNLFQSFQVWLVSNTKFGEIGTRIEERIFKKTMPSGTGSLLKSESGVSSSAMTLPTLPRLIRAPEFAGLGPWHNSEPFTLESLRGKIVLVDFWTYSCINCIRTLPYLQGYWEKFKDTGKFVLIGVHSPEFTFEKSQKNVAMAIRSHGLTYPVAQDNDFDTWSAFANKYWPAKYLIDGEGYIRYMHFGEGEYEGTDLAIRSLLRETGVDLASLSGGTVVSPSGGTIRSSITPEIYLGSRSWPAFGNSSGEPDSAVHAYTFPDAFVLDTYYLSGSWQLVDEEHQVLRSKEGQVRLAFRGGEVNLVLGLKTGAKLVQASVIVDGKEGKTFTIDRNDLYPLFKGEYGEHEIVLMLKGPGVEAFAFTFGG
;
A
#
# COMPACT_ATOMS: atom_id res chain seq x y z
N MET A 1 -17.53 12.34 -8.36
CA MET A 1 -16.86 13.52 -8.97
C MET A 1 -15.41 13.65 -8.55
N ALA A 2 -15.05 13.56 -7.26
CA ALA A 2 -13.65 13.68 -6.80
C ALA A 2 -12.69 12.71 -7.52
N LEU A 3 -13.07 11.44 -7.72
CA LEU A 3 -12.24 10.44 -8.40
C LEU A 3 -11.87 10.83 -9.85
N TYR A 4 -12.83 11.34 -10.63
CA TYR A 4 -12.56 11.78 -12.01
C TYR A 4 -11.63 12.99 -12.04
N VAL A 5 -11.75 13.91 -11.07
CA VAL A 5 -10.87 15.07 -10.93
C VAL A 5 -9.45 14.63 -10.56
N THR A 6 -9.28 13.66 -9.67
CA THR A 6 -7.98 13.11 -9.31
C THR A 6 -7.30 12.44 -10.52
N LEU A 7 -8.03 11.60 -11.27
CA LEU A 7 -7.51 10.95 -12.47
C LEU A 7 -7.15 11.96 -13.56
N PHE A 8 -7.95 13.01 -13.70
CA PHE A 8 -7.65 14.12 -14.60
C PHE A 8 -6.36 14.85 -14.22
N ILE A 9 -6.18 15.20 -12.94
CA ILE A 9 -4.96 15.84 -12.43
C ILE A 9 -3.75 14.91 -12.57
N ALA A 10 -3.90 13.62 -12.24
CA ALA A 10 -2.87 12.63 -12.43
C ALA A 10 -2.44 12.54 -13.91
N GLY A 11 -3.41 12.57 -14.83
CA GLY A 11 -3.15 12.65 -16.27
C GLY A 11 -2.35 13.90 -16.66
N MET A 12 -2.70 15.07 -16.13
CA MET A 12 -1.94 16.30 -16.39
C MET A 12 -0.49 16.20 -15.88
N LEU A 13 -0.29 15.65 -14.68
CA LEU A 13 1.02 15.48 -14.06
C LEU A 13 1.88 14.41 -14.76
N THR A 14 1.26 13.48 -15.49
CA THR A 14 1.95 12.43 -16.24
C THR A 14 2.97 13.01 -17.23
N ILE A 15 2.77 14.24 -17.75
CA ILE A 15 3.72 14.88 -18.66
C ILE A 15 5.07 15.24 -18.01
N LEU A 16 5.10 15.37 -16.68
CA LEU A 16 6.31 15.64 -15.90
C LEU A 16 7.12 14.36 -15.66
N LEU A 17 6.59 13.20 -16.05
CA LEU A 17 7.31 11.95 -15.90
C LEU A 17 8.53 11.93 -16.83
N PRO A 18 9.69 11.50 -16.32
CA PRO A 18 10.95 11.51 -17.05
C PRO A 18 10.92 10.63 -18.31
N CYS A 19 10.03 9.64 -18.37
CA CYS A 19 9.83 8.77 -19.53
C CYS A 19 9.12 9.45 -20.72
N ILE A 20 8.36 10.52 -20.47
CA ILE A 20 7.55 11.22 -21.48
C ILE A 20 8.27 12.45 -22.03
N LEU A 21 9.05 13.11 -21.18
CA LEU A 21 9.76 14.34 -21.54
C LEU A 21 10.64 14.19 -22.81
N PRO A 22 11.34 13.06 -23.03
CA PRO A 22 12.11 12.83 -24.24
C PRO A 22 11.24 12.60 -25.49
N LEU A 23 9.98 12.16 -25.37
CA LEU A 23 9.07 11.96 -26.51
C LEU A 23 8.44 13.27 -27.01
N LEU A 24 8.42 14.32 -26.18
CA LEU A 24 7.84 15.63 -26.53
C LEU A 24 8.40 16.24 -27.83
N PRO A 25 9.72 16.21 -28.11
CA PRO A 25 10.28 16.72 -29.37
C PRO A 25 9.78 15.97 -30.62
N ILE A 26 9.48 14.67 -30.51
CA ILE A 26 8.93 13.88 -31.61
C ILE A 26 7.48 14.31 -31.87
N VAL A 27 6.67 14.43 -30.82
CA VAL A 27 5.27 14.91 -30.90
C VAL A 27 5.22 16.33 -31.46
N LEU A 28 6.13 17.20 -31.01
CA LEU A 28 6.31 18.55 -31.54
C LEU A 28 6.70 18.53 -33.01
N GLY A 29 7.67 17.70 -33.40
CA GLY A 29 8.12 17.56 -34.78
C GLY A 29 6.99 17.12 -35.73
N VAL A 30 6.14 16.18 -35.29
CA VAL A 30 4.97 15.74 -36.05
C VAL A 30 3.91 16.84 -36.11
N SER A 31 3.67 17.57 -35.02
CA SER A 31 2.68 18.65 -34.94
C SER A 31 3.06 19.88 -35.75
N ILE A 32 4.35 20.19 -35.83
CA ILE A 32 4.91 21.35 -36.55
C ILE A 32 5.00 21.09 -38.07
N SER A 33 5.07 19.82 -38.50
CA SER A 33 5.31 19.46 -39.91
C SER A 33 4.21 19.84 -40.90
N GLY A 34 3.02 20.29 -40.44
CA GLY A 34 1.91 20.65 -41.32
C GLY A 34 1.27 22.00 -41.01
N ARG A 35 0.69 22.64 -42.05
CA ARG A 35 0.08 23.99 -41.97
C ARG A 35 -1.32 24.03 -41.35
N SER A 36 -1.96 22.89 -41.10
CA SER A 36 -3.34 22.83 -40.62
C SER A 36 -3.46 23.06 -39.11
N LYS A 37 -4.35 23.97 -38.71
CA LYS A 37 -4.67 24.29 -37.31
C LYS A 37 -5.28 23.10 -36.55
N TRP A 38 -5.92 22.15 -37.23
CA TRP A 38 -6.60 21.01 -36.59
C TRP A 38 -5.68 19.83 -36.30
N ARG A 39 -4.44 19.88 -36.78
CA ARG A 39 -3.51 18.76 -36.74
C ARG A 39 -3.13 18.33 -35.30
N PRO A 40 -2.77 19.23 -34.37
CA PRO A 40 -2.45 18.84 -33.00
C PRO A 40 -3.65 18.18 -32.30
N LEU A 41 -4.85 18.70 -32.55
CA LEU A 41 -6.09 18.17 -31.99
C LEU A 41 -6.40 16.75 -32.47
N LEU A 42 -6.26 16.49 -33.77
CA LEU A 42 -6.49 15.17 -34.34
C LEU A 42 -5.44 14.14 -33.89
N THR A 43 -4.20 14.59 -33.68
CA THR A 43 -3.12 13.72 -33.19
C THR A 43 -3.38 13.30 -31.74
N VAL A 44 -3.77 14.24 -30.88
CA VAL A 44 -4.14 13.95 -29.49
C VAL A 44 -5.41 13.11 -29.40
N LEU A 45 -6.40 13.37 -30.26
CA LEU A 45 -7.63 12.56 -30.32
C LEU A 45 -7.32 11.11 -30.70
N GLY A 46 -6.47 10.88 -31.70
CA GLY A 46 -6.01 9.54 -32.09
C GLY A 46 -5.28 8.83 -30.94
N MET A 47 -4.46 9.57 -30.18
CA MET A 47 -3.76 9.05 -29.01
C MET A 47 -4.73 8.65 -27.89
N ILE A 48 -5.72 9.48 -27.57
CA ILE A 48 -6.75 9.21 -26.55
C ILE A 48 -7.56 7.97 -26.94
N VAL A 49 -8.01 7.88 -28.19
CA VAL A 49 -8.82 6.75 -28.69
C VAL A 49 -8.03 5.44 -28.62
N SER A 50 -6.77 5.45 -29.09
CA SER A 50 -5.94 4.25 -29.02
C SER A 50 -5.62 3.84 -27.59
N PHE A 51 -5.37 4.81 -26.71
CA PHE A 51 -5.06 4.55 -25.32
C PHE A 51 -6.25 3.91 -24.61
N ILE A 52 -7.44 4.52 -24.68
CA ILE A 52 -8.65 3.97 -24.05
C ILE A 52 -8.99 2.61 -24.65
N GLY A 53 -8.97 2.48 -25.98
CA GLY A 53 -9.31 1.23 -26.67
C GLY A 53 -8.36 0.08 -26.31
N PHE A 54 -7.05 0.33 -26.33
CA PHE A 54 -6.06 -0.69 -25.99
C PHE A 54 -6.11 -1.05 -24.50
N THR A 55 -6.18 -0.05 -23.60
CA THR A 55 -6.27 -0.30 -22.16
C THR A 55 -7.55 -1.05 -21.80
N PHE A 56 -8.69 -0.69 -22.41
CA PHE A 56 -9.94 -1.39 -22.22
C PHE A 56 -9.89 -2.83 -22.75
N LEU A 57 -9.39 -3.04 -23.97
CA LEU A 57 -9.18 -4.38 -24.54
C LEU A 57 -8.26 -5.22 -23.65
N LEU A 58 -7.16 -4.64 -23.18
CA LEU A 58 -6.24 -5.28 -22.26
C LEU A 58 -6.94 -5.67 -20.95
N THR A 59 -7.77 -4.80 -20.37
CA THR A 59 -8.52 -5.13 -19.14
C THR A 59 -9.55 -6.24 -19.35
N VAL A 60 -10.23 -6.26 -20.50
CA VAL A 60 -11.21 -7.32 -20.83
C VAL A 60 -10.51 -8.66 -21.04
N VAL A 61 -9.42 -8.68 -21.83
CA VAL A 61 -8.63 -9.88 -22.10
C VAL A 61 -7.97 -10.41 -20.82
N LEU A 62 -7.43 -9.53 -19.98
CA LEU A 62 -6.86 -9.94 -18.68
C LEU A 62 -7.92 -10.37 -17.66
N GLY A 63 -9.18 -9.97 -17.83
CA GLY A 63 -10.30 -10.35 -16.98
C GLY A 63 -10.78 -11.78 -17.19
N GLU A 64 -10.69 -12.31 -18.41
CA GLU A 64 -11.08 -13.70 -18.71
C GLU A 64 -9.97 -14.72 -18.41
N PHE A 65 -8.70 -14.30 -18.37
CA PHE A 65 -7.54 -15.18 -18.15
C PHE A 65 -6.85 -14.88 -16.81
N ILE A 66 -7.54 -15.14 -15.70
CA ILE A 66 -7.04 -14.84 -14.34
C ILE A 66 -5.80 -15.68 -13.97
N GLU A 67 -5.67 -16.93 -14.44
CA GLU A 67 -4.47 -17.75 -14.23
C GLU A 67 -3.26 -17.30 -15.08
N LEU A 68 -3.50 -16.59 -16.19
CA LEU A 68 -2.43 -16.09 -17.04
C LEU A 68 -1.92 -14.72 -16.57
N ALA A 69 -2.69 -13.97 -15.77
CA ALA A 69 -2.34 -12.61 -15.36
C ALA A 69 -1.12 -12.56 -14.44
N ASP A 70 -0.98 -13.47 -13.48
CA ASP A 70 0.20 -13.55 -12.60
C ASP A 70 1.44 -14.04 -13.37
N THR A 71 1.24 -15.01 -14.27
CA THR A 71 2.29 -15.49 -15.19
C THR A 71 2.72 -14.37 -16.15
N ILE A 72 1.79 -13.56 -16.67
CA ILE A 72 2.07 -12.42 -17.54
C ILE A 72 2.75 -11.30 -16.77
N ARG A 73 2.41 -11.05 -15.50
CA ARG A 73 3.04 -10.01 -14.69
C ARG A 73 4.50 -10.37 -14.37
N ILE A 74 4.74 -11.63 -14.00
CA ILE A 74 6.08 -12.19 -13.85
C ILE A 74 6.83 -12.17 -15.18
N ALA A 75 6.21 -12.64 -16.26
CA ALA A 75 6.78 -12.61 -17.61
C ALA A 75 7.03 -11.18 -18.13
N THR A 76 6.22 -10.20 -17.76
CA THR A 76 6.37 -8.78 -18.16
C THR A 76 7.50 -8.14 -17.39
N ASN A 77 7.66 -8.47 -16.10
CA ASN A 77 8.83 -8.07 -15.33
C ASN A 77 10.10 -8.69 -15.91
N TYR A 78 10.07 -9.97 -16.28
CA TYR A 78 11.19 -10.63 -16.96
C TYR A 78 11.44 -10.05 -18.35
N VAL A 79 10.41 -9.76 -19.14
CA VAL A 79 10.54 -9.16 -20.47
C VAL A 79 11.06 -7.74 -20.38
N LEU A 80 10.58 -6.91 -19.46
CA LEU A 80 11.08 -5.54 -19.23
C LEU A 80 12.53 -5.54 -18.72
N LEU A 81 12.88 -6.45 -17.81
CA LEU A 81 14.25 -6.63 -17.34
C LEU A 81 15.18 -7.07 -18.48
N LEU A 82 14.76 -8.04 -19.30
CA LEU A 82 15.49 -8.50 -20.47
C LEU A 82 15.54 -7.44 -21.59
N PHE A 83 14.50 -6.62 -21.75
CA PHE A 83 14.48 -5.50 -22.68
C PHE A 83 15.44 -4.40 -22.23
N GLY A 84 15.47 -4.10 -20.93
CA GLY A 84 16.41 -3.17 -20.32
C GLY A 84 17.86 -3.61 -20.49
N ILE A 85 18.16 -4.89 -20.23
CA ILE A 85 19.49 -5.47 -20.44
C ILE A 85 19.87 -5.51 -21.93
N GLY A 86 18.90 -5.81 -22.80
CA GLY A 86 19.09 -5.85 -24.25
C GLY A 86 19.36 -4.48 -24.88
N PHE A 87 18.75 -3.43 -24.35
CA PHE A 87 18.99 -2.06 -24.80
C PHE A 87 20.28 -1.45 -24.21
N ALA A 88 20.71 -1.89 -23.02
CA ALA A 88 21.91 -1.41 -22.36
C ALA A 88 23.21 -1.81 -23.08
N ILE A 89 23.18 -2.80 -23.98
CA ILE A 89 24.38 -3.38 -24.56
C ILE A 89 24.20 -3.60 -26.06
N HIS A 90 24.71 -2.65 -26.86
CA HIS A 90 24.59 -2.66 -28.32
C HIS A 90 25.44 -3.75 -29.02
N HIS A 91 26.32 -4.43 -28.29
CA HIS A 91 27.15 -5.53 -28.81
C HIS A 91 26.59 -6.91 -28.45
N ARG A 92 26.23 -7.68 -29.48
CA ARG A 92 25.69 -9.04 -29.45
C ARG A 92 26.49 -10.04 -28.57
N ALA A 93 27.77 -9.76 -28.31
CA ALA A 93 28.65 -10.59 -27.49
C ALA A 93 28.48 -10.33 -25.97
N LEU A 94 28.16 -9.11 -25.55
CA LEU A 94 28.01 -8.74 -24.13
C LEU A 94 26.60 -9.00 -23.58
N SER A 95 25.58 -9.12 -24.44
CA SER A 95 24.23 -9.51 -24.03
C SER A 95 24.18 -10.94 -23.45
N PHE A 96 25.05 -11.84 -23.92
CA PHE A 96 25.24 -13.17 -23.34
C PHE A 96 25.86 -13.11 -21.94
N ILE A 97 26.76 -12.15 -21.71
CA ILE A 97 27.41 -11.94 -20.40
C ILE A 97 26.39 -11.42 -19.38
N GLY A 98 25.47 -10.53 -19.78
CA GLY A 98 24.38 -10.05 -18.92
C GLY A 98 23.39 -11.15 -18.51
N ALA A 99 23.05 -12.06 -19.42
CA ALA A 99 22.20 -13.22 -19.10
C ALA A 99 22.90 -14.21 -18.15
N ILE A 100 24.21 -14.39 -18.29
CA ILE A 100 25.02 -15.24 -17.38
C ILE A 100 25.17 -14.58 -16.00
N LEU A 101 25.36 -13.26 -15.93
CA LEU A 101 25.42 -12.52 -14.67
C LEU A 101 24.05 -12.48 -13.95
N GLY A 102 22.94 -12.36 -14.69
CA GLY A 102 21.59 -12.42 -14.13
C GLY A 102 21.24 -13.81 -13.59
N ALA A 103 21.74 -14.88 -14.22
CA ALA A 103 21.59 -16.23 -13.72
C ALA A 103 22.33 -16.44 -12.38
N PHE A 104 23.41 -15.69 -12.14
CA PHE A 104 24.17 -15.73 -10.88
C PHE A 104 23.35 -15.26 -9.67
N PHE A 105 22.28 -14.49 -9.88
CA PHE A 105 21.35 -14.07 -8.84
C PHE A 105 20.53 -15.24 -8.26
N PHE A 106 20.44 -16.37 -8.99
CA PHE A 106 19.76 -17.59 -8.53
C PHE A 106 20.71 -18.56 -7.79
N MET A 107 21.89 -18.11 -7.37
CA MET A 107 22.87 -18.93 -6.64
C MET A 107 22.31 -19.52 -5.33
N GLU A 108 21.38 -18.85 -4.66
CA GLU A 108 20.73 -19.38 -3.45
C GLU A 108 19.89 -20.63 -3.71
N ASN A 109 19.40 -20.82 -4.95
CA ASN A 109 18.53 -21.94 -5.34
C ASN A 109 19.29 -23.11 -5.99
N GLY A 110 20.63 -23.07 -5.98
CA GLY A 110 21.50 -24.13 -6.49
C GLY A 110 21.85 -24.03 -7.98
N LEU A 111 22.94 -24.71 -8.37
CA LEU A 111 23.57 -24.61 -9.70
C LEU A 111 22.66 -25.02 -10.87
N VAL A 112 21.68 -25.90 -10.63
CA VAL A 112 20.72 -26.34 -11.66
C VAL A 112 19.74 -25.22 -12.02
N ALA A 113 19.29 -24.44 -11.03
CA ALA A 113 18.41 -23.28 -11.24
C ALA A 113 19.11 -22.18 -12.04
N VAL A 114 20.39 -21.94 -11.77
CA VAL A 114 21.25 -21.01 -12.53
C VAL A 114 21.34 -21.43 -14.00
N GLY A 115 21.56 -22.72 -14.26
CA GLY A 115 21.63 -23.25 -15.63
C GLY A 115 20.33 -23.05 -16.42
N ILE A 116 19.18 -23.34 -15.81
CA ILE A 116 17.86 -23.17 -16.44
C ILE A 116 17.57 -21.68 -16.69
N ALA A 117 17.83 -20.81 -15.70
CA ALA A 117 17.62 -19.37 -15.81
C ALA A 117 18.47 -18.75 -16.94
N ALA A 118 19.72 -19.19 -17.09
CA ALA A 118 20.59 -18.73 -18.18
C ALA A 118 20.04 -19.10 -19.56
N VAL A 119 19.61 -20.36 -19.75
CA VAL A 119 19.08 -20.86 -21.03
C VAL A 119 17.76 -20.16 -21.38
N VAL A 120 16.86 -20.03 -20.41
CA VAL A 120 15.55 -19.36 -20.59
C VAL A 120 15.74 -17.87 -20.86
N GLY A 121 16.65 -17.19 -20.15
CA GLY A 121 16.97 -15.78 -20.38
C GLY A 121 17.52 -15.53 -21.79
N ILE A 122 18.41 -16.40 -22.28
CA ILE A 122 18.95 -16.32 -23.65
C ILE A 122 17.84 -16.56 -24.69
N ALA A 123 16.98 -17.57 -24.48
CA ALA A 123 15.87 -17.87 -25.38
C ALA A 123 14.88 -16.69 -25.49
N LEU A 124 14.50 -16.09 -24.35
CA LEU A 124 13.60 -14.95 -24.30
C LEU A 124 14.18 -13.68 -24.95
N LEU A 125 15.49 -13.44 -24.83
CA LEU A 125 16.17 -12.32 -25.51
C LEU A 125 16.13 -12.47 -27.05
N VAL A 126 16.36 -13.68 -27.56
CA VAL A 126 16.35 -13.95 -29.01
C VAL A 126 14.93 -13.84 -29.58
N VAL A 127 13.93 -14.32 -28.83
CA VAL A 127 12.52 -14.24 -29.26
C VAL A 127 11.99 -12.81 -29.13
N GLY A 128 12.26 -12.14 -28.01
CA GLY A 128 11.79 -10.78 -27.72
C GLY A 128 12.34 -9.74 -28.71
N SER A 129 13.61 -9.83 -29.08
CA SER A 129 14.22 -8.92 -30.07
C SER A 129 13.62 -9.08 -31.48
N ARG A 130 13.22 -10.29 -31.87
CA ARG A 130 12.53 -10.54 -33.15
C ARG A 130 11.08 -10.04 -33.15
N ILE A 131 10.36 -10.19 -32.04
CA ILE A 131 8.97 -9.73 -31.94
C ILE A 131 8.92 -8.19 -31.90
N ALA A 132 9.79 -7.55 -31.11
CA ALA A 132 9.83 -6.10 -31.01
C ALA A 132 10.20 -5.41 -32.33
N SER A 133 11.19 -5.95 -33.05
CA SER A 133 11.58 -5.41 -34.37
C SER A 133 10.46 -5.55 -35.41
N ARG A 134 9.70 -6.65 -35.39
CA ARG A 134 8.53 -6.86 -36.25
C ARG A 134 7.40 -5.86 -35.95
N ILE A 135 7.08 -5.64 -34.68
CA ILE A 135 6.03 -4.69 -34.26
C ILE A 135 6.43 -3.25 -34.60
N GLN A 136 7.70 -2.89 -34.41
CA GLN A 136 8.22 -1.56 -34.76
C GLN A 136 8.22 -1.31 -36.27
N GLN A 137 8.56 -2.31 -37.08
CA GLN A 137 8.50 -2.22 -38.55
C GLN A 137 7.05 -2.06 -39.04
N LEU A 138 6.10 -2.81 -38.49
CA LEU A 138 4.68 -2.66 -38.79
C LEU A 138 4.16 -1.25 -38.50
N GLY A 139 4.56 -0.65 -37.37
CA GLY A 139 4.19 0.73 -37.03
C GLY A 139 4.80 1.76 -37.98
N ALA A 140 6.07 1.59 -38.36
CA ALA A 140 6.75 2.49 -39.28
C ALA A 140 6.20 2.39 -40.72
N ASP A 141 5.89 1.18 -41.19
CA ASP A 141 5.28 0.94 -42.49
C ASP A 141 3.87 1.52 -42.55
N ALA A 142 3.04 1.31 -41.51
CA ALA A 142 1.72 1.93 -41.42
C ALA A 142 1.77 3.46 -41.48
N GLN A 143 2.75 4.08 -40.82
CA GLN A 143 2.95 5.54 -40.86
C GLN A 143 3.42 6.04 -42.24
N ASN A 144 4.28 5.28 -42.93
CA ASN A 144 4.78 5.62 -44.26
C ASN A 144 3.70 5.46 -45.34
N THR A 145 2.92 4.38 -45.30
CA THR A 145 1.79 4.15 -46.20
C THR A 145 0.72 5.23 -46.02
N ALA A 146 0.37 5.59 -44.79
CA ALA A 146 -0.59 6.67 -44.51
C ALA A 146 -0.12 8.05 -45.00
N ARG A 147 1.19 8.29 -45.08
CA ARG A 147 1.77 9.52 -45.65
C ARG A 147 1.75 9.51 -47.18
N GLN A 148 1.97 8.35 -47.81
CA GLN A 148 1.98 8.20 -49.26
C GLN A 148 0.55 8.26 -49.84
N GLU A 149 -0.43 7.69 -49.14
CA GLU A 149 -1.79 7.52 -49.66
C GLU A 149 -2.72 8.71 -49.35
N PHE A 150 -2.60 9.31 -48.16
CA PHE A 150 -3.44 10.44 -47.73
C PHE A 150 -2.72 11.79 -47.78
N GLY A 151 -1.42 11.82 -48.05
CA GLY A 151 -0.61 13.04 -48.10
C GLY A 151 -0.21 13.56 -46.72
N ALA A 152 0.95 14.21 -46.65
CA ALA A 152 1.55 14.64 -45.39
C ALA A 152 0.69 15.65 -44.61
N ASP A 153 -0.24 16.37 -45.23
CA ASP A 153 -1.11 17.38 -44.60
C ASP A 153 -2.53 16.92 -44.28
N SER A 154 -2.88 15.65 -44.53
CA SER A 154 -4.23 15.15 -44.30
C SER A 154 -4.58 14.99 -42.80
N PRO A 155 -5.81 15.38 -42.40
CA PRO A 155 -6.38 15.09 -41.08
C PRO A 155 -6.26 13.61 -40.66
N VAL A 156 -6.42 12.70 -41.60
CA VAL A 156 -6.40 11.25 -41.38
C VAL A 156 -4.99 10.77 -41.01
N THR A 157 -3.97 11.31 -41.68
CA THR A 157 -2.57 11.00 -41.39
C THR A 157 -2.19 11.43 -39.98
N ALA A 158 -2.67 12.59 -39.52
CA ALA A 158 -2.44 13.07 -38.15
C ALA A 158 -3.11 12.17 -37.10
N PHE A 159 -4.34 11.73 -37.35
CA PHE A 159 -5.07 10.81 -36.48
C PHE A 159 -4.37 9.44 -36.39
N LEU A 160 -3.94 8.87 -37.52
CA LEU A 160 -3.23 7.58 -37.55
C LEU A 160 -1.88 7.62 -36.85
N ILE A 161 -1.12 8.72 -37.01
CA ILE A 161 0.12 8.91 -36.26
C ILE A 161 -0.18 8.98 -34.76
N GLY A 162 -1.22 9.71 -34.35
CA GLY A 162 -1.71 9.75 -32.97
C GLY A 162 -2.07 8.37 -32.42
N LEU A 163 -2.75 7.54 -33.21
CA LEU A 163 -3.15 6.18 -32.85
C LEU A 163 -1.91 5.32 -32.56
N THR A 164 -0.91 5.34 -33.44
CA THR A 164 0.34 4.58 -33.23
C THR A 164 1.16 5.07 -32.03
N LEU A 165 1.18 6.39 -31.77
CA LEU A 165 1.85 6.97 -30.61
C LEU A 165 1.17 6.59 -29.28
N GLY A 166 -0.16 6.45 -29.28
CA GLY A 166 -0.92 6.04 -28.10
C GLY A 166 -0.53 4.66 -27.58
N LEU A 167 -0.25 3.70 -28.47
CA LEU A 167 0.22 2.36 -28.11
C LEU A 167 1.61 2.37 -27.46
N VAL A 168 2.51 3.22 -27.96
CA VAL A 168 3.87 3.39 -27.42
C VAL A 168 3.84 4.07 -26.05
N TRP A 169 2.79 4.82 -25.74
CA TRP A 169 2.64 5.55 -24.49
C TRP A 169 2.26 4.66 -23.29
N VAL A 170 1.62 3.51 -23.54
CA VAL A 170 1.07 2.63 -22.50
C VAL A 170 2.14 2.13 -21.50
N PRO A 171 3.33 1.67 -21.93
CA PRO A 171 4.38 1.21 -21.00
C PRO A 171 5.00 2.34 -20.16
N CYS A 172 4.89 3.59 -20.62
CA CYS A 172 5.50 4.76 -19.97
C CYS A 172 4.57 5.43 -18.95
N ALA A 173 3.29 5.07 -18.88
CA ALA A 173 2.31 5.70 -17.99
C ALA A 173 2.43 5.29 -16.51
N GLY A 174 3.38 4.39 -16.18
CA GLY A 174 3.92 4.18 -14.83
C GLY A 174 2.91 3.74 -13.75
N PRO A 175 3.25 3.96 -12.47
CA PRO A 175 2.40 3.63 -11.31
C PRO A 175 1.04 4.36 -11.31
N ALA A 176 0.97 5.53 -11.95
CA ALA A 176 -0.28 6.30 -12.06
C ALA A 176 -1.33 5.56 -12.88
N LEU A 177 -0.94 4.96 -14.01
CA LEU A 177 -1.83 4.08 -14.77
C LEU A 177 -2.15 2.80 -14.00
N SER A 178 -1.20 2.25 -13.23
CA SER A 178 -1.47 1.11 -12.35
C SER A 178 -2.55 1.41 -11.33
N PHE A 179 -2.54 2.59 -10.71
CA PHE A 179 -3.60 3.02 -9.79
C PHE A 179 -4.96 3.13 -10.49
N ALA A 180 -4.99 3.75 -11.68
CA ALA A 180 -6.21 3.81 -12.48
C ALA A 180 -6.73 2.41 -12.87
N LEU A 181 -5.85 1.49 -13.22
CA LEU A 181 -6.19 0.11 -13.56
C LEU A 181 -6.69 -0.70 -12.37
N THR A 182 -6.10 -0.49 -11.18
CA THR A 182 -6.60 -1.09 -9.92
C THR A 182 -8.03 -0.65 -9.66
N LEU A 183 -8.33 0.65 -9.80
CA LEU A 183 -9.68 1.18 -9.63
C LEU A 183 -10.67 0.68 -10.69
N VAL A 184 -10.22 0.51 -11.93
CA VAL A 184 -11.02 -0.09 -13.02
C VAL A 184 -11.37 -1.55 -12.72
N ARG A 185 -10.46 -2.29 -12.08
CA ARG A 185 -10.71 -3.68 -11.64
C ARG A 185 -11.73 -3.75 -10.51
N GLU A 186 -11.76 -2.77 -9.61
CA GLU A 186 -12.75 -2.72 -8.51
C GLU A 186 -14.17 -2.47 -9.01
N LYS A 187 -14.34 -1.79 -10.15
CA LYS A 187 -15.65 -1.48 -10.74
C LYS A 187 -15.68 -1.71 -12.27
N PRO A 188 -15.82 -2.96 -12.72
CA PRO A 188 -15.94 -3.25 -14.15
C PRO A 188 -17.24 -2.66 -14.72
N GLY A 189 -17.15 -1.92 -15.84
CA GLY A 189 -18.31 -1.38 -16.55
C GLY A 189 -18.11 0.01 -17.16
N ILE A 190 -19.20 0.77 -17.31
CA ILE A 190 -19.21 2.11 -17.90
C ILE A 190 -18.40 3.13 -17.07
N GLU A 191 -18.32 2.93 -15.74
CA GLU A 191 -17.52 3.79 -14.86
C GLU A 191 -16.01 3.70 -15.16
N ALA A 192 -15.51 2.51 -15.51
CA ALA A 192 -14.11 2.32 -15.90
C ALA A 192 -13.77 3.09 -17.19
N PHE A 193 -14.67 3.09 -18.17
CA PHE A 193 -14.51 3.85 -19.40
C PHE A 193 -14.41 5.35 -19.11
N PHE A 194 -15.29 5.89 -18.26
CA PHE A 194 -15.24 7.31 -17.87
C PHE A 194 -14.01 7.67 -17.03
N ALA A 195 -13.52 6.75 -16.20
CA ALA A 195 -12.28 6.93 -15.44
C ALA A 195 -11.05 7.00 -16.35
N LEU A 196 -10.94 6.08 -17.32
CA LEU A 196 -9.90 6.09 -18.33
C LEU A 196 -9.99 7.30 -19.25
N LEU A 197 -11.20 7.73 -19.61
CA LEU A 197 -11.44 8.95 -20.38
C LEU A 197 -10.98 10.20 -19.61
N ALA A 198 -11.31 10.32 -18.32
CA ALA A 198 -10.88 11.45 -17.50
C ALA A 198 -9.35 11.53 -17.41
N TYR A 199 -8.68 10.39 -17.22
CA TYR A 199 -7.22 10.32 -17.23
C TYR A 199 -6.63 10.70 -18.60
N ALA A 200 -7.16 10.14 -19.69
CA ALA A 200 -6.67 10.39 -21.06
C ALA A 200 -6.91 11.84 -21.53
N VAL A 201 -8.02 12.46 -21.11
CA VAL A 201 -8.26 13.89 -21.37
C VAL A 201 -7.28 14.74 -20.55
N GLY A 202 -7.00 14.35 -19.30
CA GLY A 202 -6.00 15.00 -18.46
C GLY A 202 -4.60 15.01 -19.08
N THR A 203 -4.16 13.89 -19.67
CA THR A 203 -2.87 13.82 -20.39
C THR A 203 -2.89 14.59 -21.72
N GLY A 204 -4.03 14.59 -22.41
CA GLY A 204 -4.19 15.25 -23.71
C GLY A 204 -4.10 16.78 -23.64
N ILE A 205 -4.56 17.41 -22.56
CA ILE A 205 -4.60 18.88 -22.46
C ILE A 205 -3.21 19.52 -22.49
N PRO A 206 -2.23 19.13 -21.64
CA PRO A 206 -0.86 19.66 -21.74
C PRO A 206 -0.21 19.44 -23.11
N LEU A 207 -0.48 18.29 -23.76
CA LEU A 207 0.04 18.00 -25.10
C LEU A 207 -0.57 18.90 -26.18
N LEU A 208 -1.86 19.24 -26.07
CA LEU A 208 -2.49 20.22 -26.95
C LEU A 208 -1.87 21.59 -26.76
N ILE A 209 -1.65 22.03 -25.52
CA ILE A 209 -1.01 23.32 -25.21
C ILE A 209 0.38 23.39 -25.84
N ILE A 210 1.19 22.35 -25.67
CA ILE A 210 2.54 22.25 -26.25
C ILE A 210 2.48 22.19 -27.79
N GLY A 211 1.55 21.43 -28.36
CA GLY A 211 1.38 21.30 -29.81
C GLY A 211 1.02 22.61 -30.48
N TYR A 212 -0.01 23.31 -29.98
CA TYR A 212 -0.41 24.63 -30.48
C TYR A 212 0.65 25.70 -30.20
N GLY A 213 1.28 25.66 -29.02
CA GLY A 213 2.40 26.54 -28.67
C GLY A 213 3.58 26.38 -29.63
N GLY A 214 3.93 25.13 -29.99
CA GLY A 214 4.97 24.82 -30.96
C GLY A 214 4.66 25.32 -32.37
N GLN A 215 3.41 25.16 -32.84
CA GLN A 215 2.97 25.70 -34.13
C GLN A 215 3.00 27.24 -34.16
N ALA A 216 2.54 27.90 -33.09
CA ALA A 216 2.56 29.37 -33.00
C ALA A 216 3.99 29.93 -32.94
N MET A 217 4.87 29.29 -32.18
CA MET A 217 6.27 29.72 -32.01
C MET A 217 7.09 29.52 -33.29
N THR A 218 6.86 28.45 -34.05
CA THR A 218 7.57 28.19 -35.31
C THR A 218 7.14 29.09 -36.46
N HIS A 219 5.88 29.54 -36.47
CA HIS A 219 5.41 30.56 -37.41
C HIS A 219 5.95 31.98 -37.10
N SER A 220 6.17 32.31 -35.82
CA SER A 220 6.67 33.63 -35.41
C SER A 220 8.20 33.76 -35.40
N VAL A 221 8.95 32.66 -35.29
CA VAL A 221 10.41 32.72 -35.06
C VAL A 221 11.19 31.86 -36.07
N ARG A 222 11.55 32.45 -37.23
CA ARG A 222 12.38 31.80 -38.28
C ARG A 222 13.76 31.31 -37.80
N PHE A 223 14.24 31.79 -36.65
CA PHE A 223 15.52 31.40 -36.05
C PHE A 223 15.53 29.95 -35.54
N LEU A 224 14.37 29.40 -35.15
CA LEU A 224 14.28 28.06 -34.58
C LEU A 224 14.52 26.94 -35.62
N ASN A 225 14.23 27.22 -36.89
CA ASN A 225 14.39 26.24 -37.97
C ASN A 225 15.87 25.86 -38.22
N ARG A 226 16.81 26.76 -37.87
CA ARG A 226 18.26 26.56 -37.99
C ARG A 226 18.83 25.57 -36.97
N TYR A 227 18.12 25.34 -35.86
CA TYR A 227 18.56 24.45 -34.77
C TYR A 227 17.79 23.12 -34.71
N THR A 228 16.92 22.82 -35.67
CA THR A 228 16.15 21.57 -35.72
C THR A 228 17.03 20.32 -35.69
N GLY A 229 18.22 20.37 -36.29
CA GLY A 229 19.23 19.31 -36.20
C GLY A 229 19.78 19.12 -34.78
N HIS A 230 20.19 20.21 -34.12
CA HIS A 230 20.71 20.17 -32.74
C HIS A 230 19.63 19.75 -31.74
N ILE A 231 18.37 20.16 -31.94
CA ILE A 231 17.23 19.76 -31.09
C ILE A 231 17.05 18.23 -31.14
N LYS A 232 17.15 17.61 -32.32
CA LYS A 232 17.08 16.14 -32.44
C LYS A 232 18.25 15.45 -31.74
N THR A 233 19.46 15.98 -31.85
CA THR A 233 20.65 15.43 -31.16
C THR A 233 20.53 15.57 -29.64
N VAL A 234 20.10 16.72 -29.14
CA VAL A 234 19.90 16.97 -27.70
C VAL A 234 18.78 16.08 -27.15
N ALA A 235 17.67 15.92 -27.88
CA ALA A 235 16.61 15.00 -27.49
C ALA A 235 17.11 13.55 -27.45
N GLY A 236 17.90 13.12 -28.44
CA GLY A 236 18.51 11.78 -28.46
C GLY A 236 19.48 11.54 -27.30
N VAL A 237 20.34 12.52 -26.97
CA VAL A 237 21.24 12.45 -25.81
C VAL A 237 20.45 12.42 -24.50
N LEU A 238 19.37 13.20 -24.40
CA LEU A 238 18.49 13.20 -23.23
C LEU A 238 17.79 11.85 -23.04
N PHE A 239 17.31 11.20 -24.12
CA PHE A 239 16.78 9.83 -24.07
C PHE A 239 17.80 8.84 -23.51
N ILE A 240 19.06 8.91 -23.97
CA ILE A 240 20.13 8.03 -23.52
C ILE A 240 20.43 8.28 -22.03
N LEU A 241 20.50 9.53 -21.59
CA LEU A 241 20.72 9.90 -20.19
C LEU A 241 19.56 9.46 -19.28
N THR A 242 18.32 9.65 -19.72
CA THR A 242 17.13 9.19 -18.97
C THR A 242 17.11 7.66 -18.86
N ALA A 243 17.44 6.95 -19.94
CA ALA A 243 17.52 5.48 -19.92
C ALA A 243 18.59 5.00 -18.91
N ILE A 244 19.77 5.65 -18.89
CA ILE A 244 20.82 5.36 -17.90
C ILE A 244 20.35 5.68 -16.48
N ALA A 245 19.68 6.81 -16.26
CA ALA A 245 19.19 7.22 -14.94
C ALA A 245 18.10 6.27 -14.37
N LEU A 246 17.24 5.72 -15.23
CA LEU A 246 16.27 4.69 -14.85
C LEU A 246 16.96 3.38 -14.49
N GLN A 247 18.03 3.00 -15.21
CA GLN A 247 18.76 1.75 -14.98
C GLN A 247 19.47 1.69 -13.62
N PHE A 248 19.98 2.82 -13.11
CA PHE A 248 20.63 2.89 -11.80
C PHE A 248 19.66 3.16 -10.64
N ASN A 249 18.34 3.13 -10.88
CA ASN A 249 17.33 3.62 -9.94
C ASN A 249 17.60 5.05 -9.43
N LEU A 250 18.43 5.82 -10.16
CA LEU A 250 18.85 7.17 -9.77
C LEU A 250 17.64 8.09 -9.62
N PHE A 251 16.60 7.87 -10.43
CA PHE A 251 15.34 8.60 -10.35
C PHE A 251 14.56 8.27 -9.08
N GLN A 252 14.54 7.00 -8.67
CA GLN A 252 13.86 6.57 -7.44
C GLN A 252 14.62 7.08 -6.21
N SER A 253 15.96 7.03 -6.23
CA SER A 253 16.81 7.63 -5.19
C SER A 253 16.68 9.16 -5.13
N PHE A 254 16.61 9.84 -6.28
CA PHE A 254 16.40 11.29 -6.33
C PHE A 254 15.00 11.66 -5.88
N GLN A 255 13.97 10.88 -6.21
CA GLN A 255 12.60 11.09 -5.75
C GLN A 255 12.49 10.86 -4.23
N VAL A 256 13.12 9.82 -3.68
CA VAL A 256 13.21 9.58 -2.23
C VAL A 256 13.98 10.70 -1.55
N TRP A 257 15.10 11.14 -2.12
CA TRP A 257 15.89 12.26 -1.60
C TRP A 257 15.14 13.60 -1.68
N LEU A 258 14.38 13.85 -2.75
CA LEU A 258 13.59 15.07 -2.91
C LEU A 258 12.38 15.06 -1.97
N VAL A 259 11.75 13.91 -1.74
CA VAL A 259 10.68 13.75 -0.75
C VAL A 259 11.22 13.86 0.69
N SER A 260 12.41 13.33 0.99
CA SER A 260 13.00 13.40 2.32
C SER A 260 13.61 14.76 2.65
N ASN A 261 14.10 15.49 1.63
CA ASN A 261 14.83 16.74 1.81
C ASN A 261 14.05 17.99 1.38
N THR A 262 12.86 17.83 0.79
CA THR A 262 11.96 18.95 0.42
C THR A 262 10.51 18.65 0.83
N LYS A 263 9.73 19.67 1.16
CA LYS A 263 8.29 19.57 1.54
C LYS A 263 7.36 19.13 0.40
N PHE A 264 7.89 18.55 -0.68
CA PHE A 264 7.12 18.09 -1.82
C PHE A 264 6.23 16.89 -1.45
N GLY A 265 6.71 16.00 -0.56
CA GLY A 265 5.91 14.92 0.03
C GLY A 265 4.74 15.46 0.86
N GLU A 266 4.97 16.50 1.68
CA GLU A 266 3.91 17.17 2.45
C GLU A 266 2.88 17.88 1.57
N ILE A 267 3.24 18.41 0.40
CA ILE A 267 2.26 19.05 -0.50
C ILE A 267 1.33 17.99 -1.08
N GLY A 268 1.86 16.84 -1.50
CA GLY A 268 1.07 15.70 -1.97
C GLY A 268 0.13 15.21 -0.87
N THR A 269 0.65 14.88 0.31
CA THR A 269 -0.15 14.36 1.42
C THR A 269 -1.12 15.38 2.02
N ARG A 270 -0.77 16.68 2.09
CA ARG A 270 -1.71 17.73 2.55
C ARG A 270 -2.80 18.03 1.53
N ILE A 271 -2.53 17.90 0.23
CA ILE A 271 -3.55 17.98 -0.82
C ILE A 271 -4.43 16.74 -0.75
N GLU A 272 -3.85 15.55 -0.56
CA GLU A 272 -4.59 14.32 -0.33
C GLU A 272 -5.47 14.43 0.93
N GLU A 273 -4.95 14.84 2.08
CA GLU A 273 -5.71 15.00 3.33
C GLU A 273 -6.83 16.05 3.22
N ARG A 274 -6.62 17.14 2.47
CA ARG A 274 -7.64 18.19 2.31
C ARG A 274 -8.72 17.82 1.28
N ILE A 275 -8.41 16.98 0.29
CA ILE A 275 -9.33 16.53 -0.77
C ILE A 275 -10.04 15.21 -0.39
N PHE A 276 -9.35 14.29 0.28
CA PHE A 276 -9.87 12.97 0.69
C PHE A 276 -10.52 12.95 2.08
N LYS A 277 -10.55 14.08 2.81
CA LYS A 277 -11.25 14.21 4.11
C LYS A 277 -12.75 13.89 4.09
N LYS A 278 -13.33 13.45 2.97
CA LYS A 278 -14.75 13.10 2.89
C LYS A 278 -15.14 11.79 2.21
N THR A 279 -14.26 11.04 1.54
CA THR A 279 -14.67 9.70 1.03
C THR A 279 -13.48 8.81 0.63
N MET A 280 -12.91 8.10 1.59
CA MET A 280 -12.41 6.74 1.34
C MET A 280 -13.53 5.81 1.82
N PRO A 281 -14.13 4.97 0.98
CA PRO A 281 -15.04 3.95 1.47
C PRO A 281 -14.23 2.99 2.32
N SER A 282 -14.53 2.91 3.61
CA SER A 282 -14.21 1.78 4.46
C SER A 282 -14.53 0.51 3.66
N GLY A 283 -13.54 -0.36 3.47
CA GLY A 283 -13.65 -1.54 2.61
C GLY A 283 -14.93 -2.33 2.89
N THR A 284 -15.62 -2.78 1.83
CA THR A 284 -16.83 -3.64 1.73
C THR A 284 -18.00 -3.50 2.73
N GLY A 285 -17.79 -3.15 3.99
CA GLY A 285 -18.82 -2.89 5.01
C GLY A 285 -19.78 -1.75 4.64
N SER A 286 -19.35 -0.79 3.81
CA SER A 286 -20.25 0.26 3.32
C SER A 286 -21.31 -0.25 2.32
N LEU A 287 -21.12 -1.41 1.67
CA LEU A 287 -22.13 -1.99 0.77
C LEU A 287 -23.28 -2.66 1.53
N LEU A 288 -23.14 -2.89 2.84
CA LEU A 288 -24.16 -3.51 3.69
C LEU A 288 -25.11 -2.48 4.34
N LYS A 289 -24.86 -1.17 4.16
CA LYS A 289 -25.55 -0.11 4.93
C LYS A 289 -26.63 0.66 4.17
N SER A 290 -26.91 0.29 2.91
CA SER A 290 -27.94 0.93 2.11
C SER A 290 -29.15 0.00 1.96
N GLU A 291 -29.97 -0.11 3.02
CA GLU A 291 -31.42 -0.43 2.97
C GLU A 291 -32.05 -0.69 4.37
N SER A 292 -31.65 0.03 5.42
CA SER A 292 -32.36 -0.05 6.71
C SER A 292 -33.59 0.84 6.75
N GLY A 293 -34.66 0.35 6.12
CA GLY A 293 -35.95 1.02 6.07
C GLY A 293 -37.15 0.08 6.08
N VAL A 294 -37.09 -1.16 6.59
CA VAL A 294 -38.30 -2.00 6.82
C VAL A 294 -38.13 -2.96 8.00
N SER A 295 -39.22 -3.09 8.74
CA SER A 295 -39.54 -3.93 9.91
C SER A 295 -39.12 -5.41 9.86
N SER A 296 -38.95 -5.98 11.05
CA SER A 296 -38.69 -7.38 11.40
C SER A 296 -39.46 -8.43 10.58
N SER A 297 -38.76 -9.20 9.76
CA SER A 297 -38.87 -10.68 9.58
C SER A 297 -37.84 -11.14 8.54
N ALA A 298 -37.13 -12.24 8.80
CA ALA A 298 -36.10 -12.86 7.96
C ALA A 298 -34.91 -11.95 7.53
N MET A 299 -33.82 -12.00 8.30
CA MET A 299 -32.55 -11.35 7.93
C MET A 299 -32.01 -11.97 6.62
N THR A 300 -32.13 -11.25 5.52
CA THR A 300 -31.61 -11.69 4.22
C THR A 300 -30.09 -11.57 4.24
N LEU A 301 -29.38 -12.71 4.35
CA LEU A 301 -27.91 -12.71 4.37
C LEU A 301 -27.35 -12.24 3.02
N PRO A 302 -26.36 -11.32 3.02
CA PRO A 302 -25.83 -10.69 1.82
C PRO A 302 -24.99 -11.66 0.99
N THR A 303 -25.11 -11.64 -0.33
CA THR A 303 -24.20 -12.36 -1.23
C THR A 303 -22.89 -11.58 -1.34
N LEU A 304 -21.76 -12.21 -1.00
CA LEU A 304 -20.46 -11.55 -1.03
C LEU A 304 -19.79 -11.70 -2.41
N PRO A 305 -19.12 -10.67 -2.96
CA PRO A 305 -18.36 -10.80 -4.21
C PRO A 305 -17.07 -11.64 -4.00
N ARG A 306 -16.54 -12.24 -5.07
CA ARG A 306 -15.17 -12.78 -5.09
C ARG A 306 -14.21 -11.63 -5.38
N LEU A 307 -13.35 -11.29 -4.42
CA LEU A 307 -12.43 -10.15 -4.55
C LEU A 307 -11.15 -10.59 -5.24
N ILE A 308 -10.34 -11.39 -4.54
CA ILE A 308 -9.07 -11.92 -5.03
C ILE A 308 -8.89 -13.35 -4.53
N ARG A 309 -8.01 -14.13 -5.17
CA ARG A 309 -7.56 -15.40 -4.57
C ARG A 309 -6.64 -15.10 -3.39
N ALA A 310 -6.87 -15.75 -2.26
CA ALA A 310 -6.01 -15.60 -1.09
C ALA A 310 -4.59 -16.12 -1.42
N PRO A 311 -3.53 -15.33 -1.12
CA PRO A 311 -2.16 -15.82 -1.24
C PRO A 311 -1.91 -16.91 -0.20
N GLU A 312 -1.04 -17.87 -0.50
CA GLU A 312 -0.68 -18.93 0.44
C GLU A 312 0.06 -18.36 1.66
N PHE A 313 -0.05 -19.03 2.81
CA PHE A 313 0.71 -18.68 4.00
C PHE A 313 2.21 -18.93 3.77
N ALA A 314 3.04 -17.96 4.15
CA ALA A 314 4.49 -18.01 4.02
C ALA A 314 5.13 -17.67 5.37
N GLY A 315 6.14 -18.44 5.78
CA GLY A 315 6.92 -18.15 6.99
C GLY A 315 6.18 -18.29 8.33
N LEU A 316 4.96 -18.85 8.37
CA LEU A 316 4.19 -18.97 9.60
C LEU A 316 4.80 -19.99 10.57
N GLY A 317 5.20 -19.51 11.75
CA GLY A 317 5.66 -20.33 12.84
C GLY A 317 6.38 -19.53 13.93
N PRO A 318 6.41 -20.03 15.19
CA PRO A 318 5.75 -21.25 15.65
C PRO A 318 4.22 -21.10 15.75
N TRP A 319 3.53 -22.24 15.73
CA TRP A 319 2.08 -22.33 15.88
C TRP A 319 1.69 -22.60 17.34
N HIS A 320 0.55 -22.05 17.74
CA HIS A 320 -0.08 -22.22 19.05
C HIS A 320 -1.50 -22.71 18.85
N ASN A 321 -2.01 -23.49 19.82
CA ASN A 321 -3.35 -24.10 19.81
C ASN A 321 -3.66 -25.04 18.62
N SER A 322 -2.69 -25.32 17.75
CA SER A 322 -2.86 -26.16 16.56
C SER A 322 -1.52 -26.57 15.94
N GLU A 323 -1.56 -27.61 15.11
CA GLU A 323 -0.49 -27.92 14.16
C GLU A 323 -0.54 -26.96 12.95
N PRO A 324 0.57 -26.76 12.22
CA PRO A 324 0.61 -25.89 11.05
C PRO A 324 -0.42 -26.24 9.98
N PHE A 325 -1.07 -25.23 9.41
CA PHE A 325 -1.98 -25.36 8.26
C PHE A 325 -1.42 -24.67 7.02
N THR A 326 -1.85 -25.15 5.85
CA THR A 326 -1.79 -24.40 4.59
C THR A 326 -3.20 -24.01 4.15
N LEU A 327 -3.37 -22.93 3.39
CA LEU A 327 -4.66 -22.58 2.82
C LEU A 327 -5.19 -23.64 1.86
N GLU A 328 -4.29 -24.36 1.18
CA GLU A 328 -4.65 -25.55 0.40
C GLU A 328 -5.31 -26.64 1.26
N SER A 329 -4.74 -26.94 2.44
CA SER A 329 -5.31 -27.95 3.36
C SER A 329 -6.69 -27.55 3.93
N LEU A 330 -7.03 -26.26 3.87
CA LEU A 330 -8.28 -25.70 4.37
C LEU A 330 -9.35 -25.53 3.29
N ARG A 331 -9.12 -26.00 2.06
CA ARG A 331 -10.12 -25.98 0.99
C ARG A 331 -11.42 -26.67 1.43
N GLY A 332 -12.54 -26.08 1.02
CA GLY A 332 -13.88 -26.50 1.43
C GLY A 332 -14.32 -26.01 2.82
N LYS A 333 -13.47 -25.27 3.54
CA LYS A 333 -13.81 -24.55 4.77
C LYS A 333 -13.76 -23.03 4.55
N ILE A 334 -14.53 -22.32 5.36
CA ILE A 334 -14.47 -20.86 5.46
C ILE A 334 -13.37 -20.50 6.45
N VAL A 335 -12.42 -19.67 6.03
CA VAL A 335 -11.25 -19.29 6.84
C VAL A 335 -11.29 -17.80 7.15
N LEU A 336 -11.29 -17.45 8.43
CA LEU A 336 -11.10 -16.08 8.88
C LEU A 336 -9.64 -15.91 9.33
N VAL A 337 -8.88 -15.10 8.58
CA VAL A 337 -7.51 -14.70 8.95
C VAL A 337 -7.59 -13.36 9.67
N ASP A 338 -7.04 -13.30 10.88
CA ASP A 338 -6.97 -12.08 11.69
C ASP A 338 -5.51 -11.72 11.99
N PHE A 339 -5.04 -10.59 11.46
CA PHE A 339 -3.73 -10.04 11.78
C PHE A 339 -3.82 -9.22 13.07
N TRP A 340 -2.99 -9.58 14.06
CA TRP A 340 -2.99 -8.95 15.37
C TRP A 340 -1.58 -8.92 15.97
N THR A 341 -1.41 -8.11 17.01
CA THR A 341 -0.27 -8.17 17.92
C THR A 341 -0.76 -7.93 19.36
N TYR A 342 -0.08 -8.50 20.35
CA TYR A 342 -0.63 -8.55 21.71
C TYR A 342 -0.50 -7.25 22.49
N SER A 343 0.43 -6.34 22.15
CA SER A 343 0.51 -5.04 22.82
C SER A 343 -0.36 -3.95 22.19
N CYS A 344 -1.04 -4.24 21.07
CA CYS A 344 -1.92 -3.29 20.39
C CYS A 344 -3.31 -3.25 21.03
N ILE A 345 -3.72 -2.10 21.58
CA ILE A 345 -5.02 -1.95 22.25
C ILE A 345 -6.21 -2.23 21.32
N ASN A 346 -6.12 -1.80 20.06
CA ASN A 346 -7.18 -2.02 19.06
C ASN A 346 -7.36 -3.52 18.77
N CYS A 347 -6.25 -4.27 18.76
CA CYS A 347 -6.28 -5.73 18.65
C CYS A 347 -6.93 -6.34 19.89
N ILE A 348 -6.47 -5.98 21.10
CA ILE A 348 -6.98 -6.51 22.37
C ILE A 348 -8.50 -6.34 22.48
N ARG A 349 -9.04 -5.18 22.09
CA ARG A 349 -10.49 -4.91 22.11
C ARG A 349 -11.28 -5.79 21.13
N THR A 350 -10.63 -6.25 20.06
CA THR A 350 -11.25 -7.13 19.07
C THR A 350 -11.22 -8.61 19.49
N LEU A 351 -10.27 -9.02 20.34
CA LEU A 351 -10.08 -10.43 20.73
C LEU A 351 -11.34 -11.12 21.28
N PRO A 352 -12.17 -10.49 22.15
CA PRO A 352 -13.40 -11.13 22.63
C PRO A 352 -14.41 -11.45 21.52
N TYR A 353 -14.47 -10.62 20.47
CA TYR A 353 -15.34 -10.85 19.32
C TYR A 353 -14.85 -12.02 18.46
N LEU A 354 -13.53 -12.09 18.22
CA LEU A 354 -12.91 -13.21 17.50
C LEU A 354 -13.11 -14.54 18.24
N GLN A 355 -12.91 -14.53 19.56
CA GLN A 355 -13.19 -15.68 20.41
C GLN A 355 -14.67 -16.06 20.35
N GLY A 356 -15.57 -15.07 20.33
CA GLY A 356 -17.01 -15.29 20.13
C GLY A 356 -17.35 -15.94 18.78
N TYR A 357 -16.72 -15.51 17.68
CA TYR A 357 -16.89 -16.16 16.38
C TYR A 357 -16.37 -17.61 16.39
N TRP A 358 -15.21 -17.82 17.00
CA TRP A 358 -14.62 -19.15 17.12
C TRP A 358 -15.56 -20.10 17.86
N GLU A 359 -16.00 -19.74 19.07
CA GLU A 359 -16.91 -20.58 19.86
C GLU A 359 -18.24 -20.87 19.15
N LYS A 360 -18.74 -19.89 18.38
CA LYS A 360 -20.01 -20.03 17.65
C LYS A 360 -19.93 -20.92 16.42
N PHE A 361 -18.83 -20.87 15.67
CA PHE A 361 -18.76 -21.47 14.33
C PHE A 361 -17.81 -22.69 14.25
N LYS A 362 -16.90 -22.90 15.20
CA LYS A 362 -15.92 -24.01 15.14
C LYS A 362 -16.56 -25.39 15.03
N ASP A 363 -17.69 -25.62 15.71
CA ASP A 363 -18.35 -26.92 15.78
C ASP A 363 -19.12 -27.28 14.50
N THR A 364 -19.22 -26.36 13.54
CA THR A 364 -19.76 -26.64 12.20
C THR A 364 -18.86 -27.56 11.38
N GLY A 365 -17.58 -27.68 11.75
CA GLY A 365 -16.56 -28.36 10.95
C GLY A 365 -16.21 -27.67 9.63
N LYS A 366 -16.86 -26.54 9.32
CA LYS A 366 -16.73 -25.76 8.08
C LYS A 366 -16.10 -24.39 8.29
N PHE A 367 -15.77 -24.01 9.52
CA PHE A 367 -15.16 -22.74 9.85
C PHE A 367 -13.80 -22.93 10.53
N VAL A 368 -12.82 -22.11 10.16
CA VAL A 368 -11.52 -22.02 10.83
C VAL A 368 -11.16 -20.56 11.05
N LEU A 369 -10.76 -20.19 12.26
CA LEU A 369 -10.20 -18.87 12.56
C LEU A 369 -8.70 -19.03 12.79
N ILE A 370 -7.89 -18.22 12.12
CA ILE A 370 -6.44 -18.20 12.29
C ILE A 370 -6.03 -16.79 12.70
N GLY A 371 -5.51 -16.66 13.92
CA GLY A 371 -4.86 -15.44 14.38
C GLY A 371 -3.41 -15.40 13.90
N VAL A 372 -3.10 -14.57 12.91
CA VAL A 372 -1.73 -14.32 12.46
C VAL A 372 -1.14 -13.22 13.35
N HIS A 373 -0.25 -13.62 14.24
CA HIS A 373 0.47 -12.71 15.13
C HIS A 373 1.69 -12.12 14.41
N SER A 374 1.55 -10.92 13.86
CA SER A 374 2.64 -10.17 13.22
C SER A 374 3.14 -9.12 14.22
N PRO A 375 4.38 -9.22 14.73
CA PRO A 375 4.88 -8.41 15.84
C PRO A 375 5.15 -6.97 15.40
N GLU A 376 4.72 -5.99 16.18
CA GLU A 376 5.04 -4.57 16.00
C GLU A 376 6.41 -4.22 16.62
N PHE A 377 6.75 -4.85 17.74
CA PHE A 377 8.02 -4.65 18.44
C PHE A 377 8.85 -5.92 18.51
N THR A 378 10.18 -5.77 18.64
CA THR A 378 11.12 -6.90 18.71
C THR A 378 10.78 -7.90 19.82
N PHE A 379 10.31 -7.43 20.99
CA PHE A 379 9.98 -8.32 22.11
C PHE A 379 8.75 -9.20 21.84
N GLU A 380 7.90 -8.85 20.88
CA GLU A 380 6.70 -9.59 20.52
C GLU A 380 7.02 -10.83 19.66
N LYS A 381 8.24 -10.92 19.11
CA LYS A 381 8.73 -12.14 18.41
C LYS A 381 8.88 -13.34 19.34
N SER A 382 9.01 -13.10 20.65
CA SER A 382 9.22 -14.14 21.65
C SER A 382 8.01 -15.08 21.77
N GLN A 383 8.19 -16.35 21.41
CA GLN A 383 7.16 -17.38 21.54
C GLN A 383 6.59 -17.47 22.96
N LYS A 384 7.43 -17.29 23.99
CA LYS A 384 7.01 -17.31 25.39
C LYS A 384 6.03 -16.17 25.71
N ASN A 385 6.29 -14.97 25.18
CA ASN A 385 5.45 -13.79 25.41
C ASN A 385 4.10 -13.97 24.71
N VAL A 386 4.12 -14.39 23.45
CA VAL A 386 2.89 -14.69 22.68
C VAL A 386 2.06 -15.77 23.37
N ALA A 387 2.68 -16.87 23.82
CA ALA A 387 1.97 -17.93 24.54
C ALA A 387 1.41 -17.48 25.90
N MET A 388 1.98 -16.45 26.52
CA MET A 388 1.44 -15.85 27.75
C MET A 388 0.23 -14.97 27.42
N ALA A 389 0.32 -14.14 26.38
CA ALA A 389 -0.78 -13.30 25.91
C ALA A 389 -1.99 -14.12 25.45
N ILE A 390 -1.77 -15.21 24.69
CA ILE A 390 -2.83 -16.15 24.30
C ILE A 390 -3.60 -16.66 25.53
N ARG A 391 -2.87 -17.01 26.60
CA ARG A 391 -3.45 -17.50 27.84
C ARG A 391 -4.16 -16.42 28.65
N SER A 392 -3.59 -15.21 28.76
CA SER A 392 -4.18 -14.11 29.52
C SER A 392 -5.48 -13.60 28.90
N HIS A 393 -5.57 -13.63 27.56
CA HIS A 393 -6.76 -13.23 26.82
C HIS A 393 -7.75 -14.39 26.55
N GLY A 394 -7.43 -15.61 26.98
CA GLY A 394 -8.32 -16.77 26.85
C GLY A 394 -8.56 -17.21 25.40
N LEU A 395 -7.58 -17.04 24.52
CA LEU A 395 -7.71 -17.37 23.09
C LEU A 395 -7.56 -18.87 22.89
N THR A 396 -8.55 -19.51 22.28
CA THR A 396 -8.54 -20.97 22.03
C THR A 396 -8.44 -21.34 20.56
N TYR A 397 -8.56 -20.37 19.65
CA TYR A 397 -8.37 -20.59 18.21
C TYR A 397 -6.88 -20.75 17.84
N PRO A 398 -6.58 -21.36 16.68
CA PRO A 398 -5.24 -21.40 16.09
C PRO A 398 -4.57 -20.02 16.00
N VAL A 399 -3.34 -19.91 16.51
CA VAL A 399 -2.51 -18.71 16.37
C VAL A 399 -1.16 -19.07 15.76
N ALA A 400 -0.75 -18.36 14.73
CA ALA A 400 0.54 -18.53 14.08
C ALA A 400 1.37 -17.26 14.20
N GLN A 401 2.65 -17.36 14.52
CA GLN A 401 3.55 -16.21 14.52
C GLN A 401 4.09 -15.93 13.10
N ASP A 402 4.06 -14.66 12.70
CA ASP A 402 4.60 -14.15 11.44
C ASP A 402 5.73 -13.18 11.74
N ASN A 403 6.80 -13.69 12.37
CA ASN A 403 7.88 -12.87 12.94
C ASN A 403 8.72 -12.11 11.89
N ASP A 404 8.66 -12.57 10.63
CA ASP A 404 9.41 -12.01 9.49
C ASP A 404 8.49 -11.31 8.47
N PHE A 405 7.19 -11.18 8.78
CA PHE A 405 6.18 -10.49 7.97
C PHE A 405 5.97 -11.08 6.56
N ASP A 406 6.29 -12.35 6.34
CA ASP A 406 6.14 -13.01 5.05
C ASP A 406 4.65 -13.13 4.68
N THR A 407 3.82 -13.58 5.62
CA THR A 407 2.36 -13.69 5.41
C THR A 407 1.71 -12.32 5.38
N TRP A 408 2.10 -11.41 6.27
CA TRP A 408 1.68 -10.00 6.25
C TRP A 408 1.91 -9.35 4.88
N SER A 409 3.11 -9.53 4.32
CA SER A 409 3.49 -8.97 3.02
C SER A 409 2.77 -9.65 1.87
N ALA A 410 2.58 -10.97 1.93
CA ALA A 410 1.83 -11.72 0.92
C ALA A 410 0.38 -11.23 0.83
N PHE A 411 -0.28 -10.97 1.96
CA PHE A 411 -1.62 -10.40 2.04
C PHE A 411 -1.68 -8.90 1.73
N ALA A 412 -0.53 -8.26 1.48
CA ALA A 412 -0.38 -6.82 1.31
C ALA A 412 -1.01 -6.01 2.47
N ASN A 413 -0.94 -6.56 3.70
CA ASN A 413 -1.55 -5.95 4.87
C ASN A 413 -0.78 -4.68 5.31
N LYS A 414 -1.48 -3.76 5.97
CA LYS A 414 -0.90 -2.50 6.45
C LYS A 414 -1.40 -2.06 7.84
N TYR A 415 -2.27 -2.85 8.48
CA TYR A 415 -2.99 -2.41 9.66
C TYR A 415 -3.10 -3.52 10.71
N TRP A 416 -3.11 -3.09 11.96
CA TRP A 416 -3.50 -3.90 13.12
C TRP A 416 -4.77 -3.30 13.77
N PRO A 417 -5.82 -4.10 14.02
CA PRO A 417 -6.06 -5.44 13.49
C PRO A 417 -6.52 -5.40 12.02
N ALA A 418 -6.42 -6.52 11.31
CA ALA A 418 -6.98 -6.67 9.96
C ALA A 418 -7.57 -8.06 9.75
N LYS A 419 -8.73 -8.13 9.11
CA LYS A 419 -9.50 -9.38 8.89
C LYS A 419 -9.65 -9.67 7.42
N TYR A 420 -9.45 -10.92 7.05
CA TYR A 420 -9.67 -11.44 5.70
C TYR A 420 -10.50 -12.71 5.79
N LEU A 421 -11.68 -12.70 5.20
CA LEU A 421 -12.58 -13.86 5.17
C LEU A 421 -12.48 -14.55 3.80
N ILE A 422 -12.09 -15.81 3.82
CA ILE A 422 -11.78 -16.64 2.66
C ILE A 422 -12.84 -17.74 2.54
N ASP A 423 -13.35 -17.97 1.32
CA ASP A 423 -14.30 -19.06 1.06
C ASP A 423 -13.63 -20.42 0.82
N GLY A 424 -14.45 -21.46 0.67
CA GLY A 424 -13.97 -22.83 0.46
C GLY A 424 -13.19 -23.05 -0.84
N GLU A 425 -13.28 -22.15 -1.81
CA GLU A 425 -12.49 -22.18 -3.05
C GLU A 425 -11.14 -21.45 -2.91
N GLY A 426 -10.95 -20.71 -1.81
CA GLY A 426 -9.73 -19.93 -1.55
C GLY A 426 -9.81 -18.49 -2.01
N TYR A 427 -10.99 -17.93 -2.26
CA TYR A 427 -11.15 -16.51 -2.59
C TYR A 427 -11.44 -15.70 -1.33
N ILE A 428 -10.79 -14.53 -1.21
CA ILE A 428 -11.17 -13.51 -0.24
C ILE A 428 -12.52 -12.92 -0.68
N ARG A 429 -13.50 -12.95 0.23
CA ARG A 429 -14.87 -12.48 0.00
C ARG A 429 -15.24 -11.27 0.85
N TYR A 430 -14.50 -11.02 1.92
CA TYR A 430 -14.69 -9.88 2.81
C TYR A 430 -13.36 -9.50 3.46
N MET A 431 -13.15 -8.20 3.64
CA MET A 431 -12.00 -7.64 4.34
C MET A 431 -12.46 -6.52 5.27
N HIS A 432 -11.82 -6.41 6.44
CA HIS A 432 -12.02 -5.30 7.37
C HIS A 432 -10.68 -4.88 7.97
N PHE A 433 -10.41 -3.57 7.98
CA PHE A 433 -9.18 -3.00 8.52
C PHE A 433 -9.51 -2.10 9.71
N GLY A 434 -8.76 -2.27 10.80
CA GLY A 434 -8.97 -1.56 12.06
C GLY A 434 -9.95 -2.26 13.00
N GLU A 435 -10.21 -1.59 14.12
CA GLU A 435 -11.19 -1.99 15.13
C GLU A 435 -12.63 -1.71 14.63
N GLY A 436 -13.55 -2.67 14.81
CA GLY A 436 -14.98 -2.48 14.54
C GLY A 436 -15.61 -3.48 13.56
N GLU A 437 -16.76 -3.07 12.99
CA GLU A 437 -17.57 -3.85 12.02
C GLU A 437 -17.83 -5.32 12.42
N TYR A 438 -18.03 -5.55 13.72
CA TYR A 438 -18.20 -6.89 14.28
C TYR A 438 -19.49 -7.57 13.80
N GLU A 439 -20.58 -6.83 13.68
CA GLU A 439 -21.84 -7.35 13.14
C GLU A 439 -21.71 -7.68 11.65
N GLY A 440 -21.04 -6.81 10.87
CA GLY A 440 -20.76 -7.06 9.46
C GLY A 440 -19.90 -8.31 9.26
N THR A 441 -18.91 -8.52 10.11
CA THR A 441 -18.06 -9.73 10.10
C THR A 441 -18.86 -10.99 10.44
N ASP A 442 -19.72 -10.96 11.48
CA ASP A 442 -20.61 -12.10 11.83
C ASP A 442 -21.54 -12.46 10.65
N LEU A 443 -22.13 -11.45 10.00
CA LEU A 443 -23.01 -11.64 8.84
C LEU A 443 -22.27 -12.21 7.64
N ALA A 444 -21.05 -11.75 7.38
CA ALA A 444 -20.20 -12.26 6.31
C ALA A 444 -19.86 -13.74 6.52
N ILE A 445 -19.47 -14.12 7.75
CA ILE A 445 -19.18 -15.52 8.12
C ILE A 445 -20.42 -16.39 7.92
N ARG A 446 -21.58 -15.97 8.45
CA ARG A 446 -22.84 -16.71 8.27
C ARG A 446 -23.21 -16.88 6.81
N SER A 447 -23.03 -15.84 5.99
CA SER A 447 -23.36 -15.90 4.57
C SER A 447 -22.55 -16.97 3.83
N LEU A 448 -21.23 -17.00 4.06
CA LEU A 448 -20.37 -18.03 3.46
C LEU A 448 -20.63 -19.43 4.02
N LEU A 449 -20.92 -19.57 5.31
CA LEU A 449 -21.27 -20.88 5.88
C LEU A 449 -22.55 -21.43 5.27
N ARG A 450 -23.54 -20.59 5.00
CA ARG A 450 -24.76 -20.99 4.27
C ARG A 450 -24.45 -21.50 2.85
N GLU A 451 -23.50 -20.88 2.14
CA GLU A 451 -23.05 -21.36 0.83
C GLU A 451 -22.47 -22.79 0.91
N THR A 452 -21.95 -23.21 2.07
CA THR A 452 -21.43 -24.58 2.29
C THR A 452 -22.49 -25.61 2.69
N GLY A 453 -23.76 -25.20 2.83
CA GLY A 453 -24.87 -26.08 3.23
C GLY A 453 -25.02 -26.25 4.75
N VAL A 454 -24.35 -25.44 5.57
CA VAL A 454 -24.53 -25.44 7.03
C VAL A 454 -25.89 -24.82 7.39
N ASP A 455 -26.67 -25.52 8.21
CA ASP A 455 -27.93 -25.00 8.73
C ASP A 455 -27.68 -23.98 9.85
N LEU A 456 -27.82 -22.70 9.50
CA LEU A 456 -27.63 -21.59 10.43
C LEU A 456 -28.70 -21.51 11.53
N ALA A 457 -29.85 -22.17 11.37
CA ALA A 457 -30.89 -22.19 12.41
C ALA A 457 -30.48 -23.02 13.64
N SER A 458 -29.58 -23.98 13.44
CA SER A 458 -29.03 -24.83 14.51
C SER A 458 -27.95 -24.14 15.34
N LEU A 459 -27.42 -23.01 14.89
CA LEU A 459 -26.38 -22.25 15.60
C LEU A 459 -26.99 -21.48 16.77
N SER A 460 -26.92 -22.06 17.96
CA SER A 460 -27.31 -21.42 19.21
C SER A 460 -26.32 -20.31 19.56
N GLY A 461 -26.59 -19.11 19.05
CA GLY A 461 -25.87 -17.89 19.42
C GLY A 461 -26.53 -16.68 18.79
N GLY A 462 -27.11 -15.81 19.63
CA GLY A 462 -27.55 -14.48 19.21
C GLY A 462 -26.44 -13.72 18.46
N THR A 463 -26.77 -12.58 17.87
CA THR A 463 -25.77 -11.61 17.42
C THR A 463 -24.71 -11.47 18.51
N VAL A 464 -23.42 -11.56 18.18
CA VAL A 464 -22.34 -11.41 19.16
C VAL A 464 -22.59 -10.09 19.90
N VAL A 465 -23.05 -10.18 21.15
CA VAL A 465 -23.54 -9.04 21.91
C VAL A 465 -22.36 -8.10 22.10
N SER A 466 -22.50 -6.88 21.60
CA SER A 466 -21.55 -5.78 21.79
C SER A 466 -21.27 -5.58 23.29
N PRO A 467 -20.08 -5.90 23.84
CA PRO A 467 -19.61 -5.18 25.01
C PRO A 467 -19.61 -3.69 24.64
N SER A 468 -20.43 -2.90 25.33
CA SER A 468 -20.60 -1.43 25.22
C SER A 468 -19.72 -0.79 24.15
N GLY A 469 -20.17 -0.82 22.89
CA GLY A 469 -19.43 -0.32 21.75
C GLY A 469 -19.25 1.18 21.88
N GLY A 470 -18.06 1.61 22.31
CA GLY A 470 -17.66 3.00 22.21
C GLY A 470 -17.66 3.38 20.74
N THR A 471 -18.39 4.43 20.37
CA THR A 471 -18.29 4.99 19.02
C THR A 471 -16.84 5.44 18.83
N ILE A 472 -16.11 4.91 17.83
CA ILE A 472 -14.76 5.41 17.51
C ILE A 472 -14.91 6.89 17.11
N ARG A 473 -14.50 7.78 18.01
CA ARG A 473 -14.60 9.24 17.82
C ARG A 473 -13.42 9.70 16.96
N SER A 474 -13.70 10.48 15.92
CA SER A 474 -12.70 10.92 14.92
C SER A 474 -11.63 11.91 15.42
N SER A 475 -11.60 12.22 16.72
CA SER A 475 -10.71 13.25 17.30
C SER A 475 -9.83 12.74 18.44
N ILE A 476 -9.68 11.41 18.59
CA ILE A 476 -8.76 10.79 19.56
C ILE A 476 -7.30 11.04 19.13
N THR A 477 -6.40 11.21 20.10
CA THR A 477 -4.95 11.26 19.85
C THR A 477 -4.48 10.03 19.09
N PRO A 478 -3.71 10.18 18.00
CA PRO A 478 -3.13 9.04 17.29
C PRO A 478 -2.09 8.34 18.16
N GLU A 479 -1.74 7.09 17.83
CA GLU A 479 -0.67 6.37 18.52
C GLU A 479 0.66 7.15 18.48
N ILE A 480 1.32 7.25 19.63
CA ILE A 480 2.56 8.01 19.79
C ILE A 480 3.68 7.06 20.20
N TYR A 481 4.62 6.83 19.29
CA TYR A 481 5.84 6.07 19.54
C TYR A 481 6.87 6.96 20.25
N LEU A 482 7.52 6.40 21.27
CA LEU A 482 8.65 7.05 21.95
C LEU A 482 9.96 6.87 21.17
N GLY A 483 9.95 6.00 20.15
CA GLY A 483 10.99 5.88 19.13
C GLY A 483 11.01 7.04 18.13
N SER A 484 11.76 6.87 17.04
CA SER A 484 11.87 7.90 15.98
C SER A 484 10.58 8.05 15.14
N ARG A 485 9.74 7.01 15.10
CA ARG A 485 8.56 6.91 14.20
C ARG A 485 7.54 8.04 14.37
N SER A 486 7.32 8.55 15.58
CA SER A 486 6.34 9.62 15.84
C SER A 486 6.94 11.01 15.90
N TRP A 487 8.19 11.23 15.51
CA TRP A 487 8.74 12.59 15.42
C TRP A 487 7.86 13.46 14.49
N PRO A 488 7.42 14.68 14.89
CA PRO A 488 7.89 15.51 16.01
C PRO A 488 7.02 15.48 17.30
N ALA A 489 6.33 14.38 17.62
CA ALA A 489 5.53 14.25 18.85
C ALA A 489 6.36 14.19 20.15
N PHE A 490 7.66 14.43 20.08
CA PHE A 490 8.56 14.55 21.23
C PHE A 490 8.87 16.03 21.51
N GLY A 491 8.45 16.53 22.68
CA GLY A 491 8.42 17.95 22.98
C GLY A 491 9.59 18.51 23.82
N ASN A 492 10.59 17.71 24.18
CA ASN A 492 11.77 18.24 24.88
C ASN A 492 12.64 19.10 23.94
N SER A 493 13.38 20.06 24.49
CA SER A 493 14.16 21.06 23.74
C SER A 493 15.43 20.53 23.05
N SER A 494 15.63 19.20 23.00
CA SER A 494 16.87 18.56 22.55
C SER A 494 16.88 18.16 21.07
N GLY A 495 15.80 18.38 20.33
CA GLY A 495 15.67 17.92 18.94
C GLY A 495 15.15 16.48 18.84
N GLU A 496 15.38 15.83 17.70
CA GLU A 496 14.96 14.45 17.47
C GLU A 496 15.66 13.49 18.45
N PRO A 497 14.96 12.49 19.03
CA PRO A 497 15.61 11.54 19.91
C PRO A 497 16.72 10.79 19.18
N ASP A 498 17.88 10.66 19.82
CA ASP A 498 19.03 9.93 19.29
C ASP A 498 19.52 8.85 20.28
N SER A 499 20.46 8.03 19.82
CA SER A 499 21.03 6.92 20.59
C SER A 499 21.90 7.33 21.79
N ALA A 500 22.20 8.62 21.97
CA ALA A 500 22.97 9.11 23.10
C ALA A 500 22.10 9.19 24.36
N VAL A 501 22.75 9.17 25.52
CA VAL A 501 22.06 9.34 26.79
C VAL A 501 21.86 10.83 27.03
N HIS A 502 20.61 11.27 27.07
CA HIS A 502 20.23 12.66 27.31
C HIS A 502 19.56 12.82 28.66
N ALA A 503 19.93 13.85 29.40
CA ALA A 503 19.24 14.27 30.61
C ALA A 503 18.14 15.27 30.25
N TYR A 504 16.90 14.80 30.23
CA TYR A 504 15.75 15.61 29.88
C TYR A 504 15.14 16.30 31.11
N THR A 505 14.64 17.51 30.89
CA THR A 505 13.83 18.29 31.83
C THR A 505 12.57 18.76 31.12
N PHE A 506 11.49 18.93 31.87
CA PHE A 506 10.25 19.43 31.31
C PHE A 506 10.36 20.92 30.91
N PRO A 507 9.76 21.33 29.78
CA PRO A 507 9.61 22.74 29.42
C PRO A 507 8.52 23.42 30.26
N ASP A 508 8.41 24.74 30.13
CA ASP A 508 7.38 25.55 30.83
C ASP A 508 5.98 25.38 30.23
N ALA A 509 5.87 24.94 28.97
CA ALA A 509 4.62 24.77 28.25
C ALA A 509 4.51 23.39 27.61
N PHE A 510 3.31 22.81 27.68
CA PHE A 510 2.99 21.49 27.13
C PHE A 510 1.96 21.62 26.01
N VAL A 511 2.15 20.84 24.97
CA VAL A 511 1.31 20.80 23.77
C VAL A 511 0.54 19.48 23.73
N LEU A 512 -0.71 19.53 23.27
CA LEU A 512 -1.54 18.34 23.03
C LEU A 512 -0.86 17.40 22.03
N ASP A 513 -1.11 16.09 22.16
CA ASP A 513 -0.59 15.02 21.30
C ASP A 513 0.94 14.95 21.29
N THR A 514 1.59 15.43 22.36
CA THR A 514 3.05 15.49 22.49
C THR A 514 3.48 14.92 23.84
N TYR A 515 4.49 14.05 23.83
CA TYR A 515 5.08 13.50 25.05
C TYR A 515 6.38 14.21 25.43
N TYR A 516 6.67 14.19 26.73
CA TYR A 516 7.82 14.83 27.35
C TYR A 516 8.46 13.87 28.35
N LEU A 517 9.78 13.88 28.42
CA LEU A 517 10.57 13.07 29.33
C LEU A 517 11.26 13.94 30.38
N SER A 518 11.46 13.36 31.55
CA SER A 518 12.33 13.89 32.61
C SER A 518 13.20 12.76 33.15
N GLY A 519 14.47 13.06 33.44
CA GLY A 519 15.49 12.08 33.81
C GLY A 519 16.44 11.74 32.65
N SER A 520 17.35 10.79 32.87
CA SER A 520 18.30 10.37 31.84
C SER A 520 17.71 9.24 31.00
N TRP A 521 17.44 9.50 29.73
CA TRP A 521 16.85 8.56 28.80
C TRP A 521 17.78 8.32 27.60
N GLN A 522 17.58 7.20 26.92
CA GLN A 522 18.35 6.81 25.74
C GLN A 522 17.43 6.11 24.74
N LEU A 523 17.46 6.55 23.47
CA LEU A 523 16.81 5.81 22.40
C LEU A 523 17.61 4.54 22.10
N VAL A 524 16.92 3.41 21.97
CA VAL A 524 17.52 2.12 21.63
C VAL A 524 16.80 1.55 20.41
N ASP A 525 17.59 1.11 19.43
CA ASP A 525 17.17 0.48 18.18
C ASP A 525 16.10 1.27 17.40
N GLU A 526 16.03 2.58 17.59
CA GLU A 526 15.02 3.50 17.02
C GLU A 526 13.57 3.23 17.45
N GLU A 527 13.30 2.17 18.22
CA GLU A 527 11.95 1.72 18.58
C GLU A 527 11.47 2.29 19.93
N HIS A 528 12.36 2.45 20.92
CA HIS A 528 11.94 2.71 22.31
C HIS A 528 12.95 3.51 23.13
N GLN A 529 12.47 4.11 24.21
CA GLN A 529 13.28 4.89 25.15
C GLN A 529 13.55 4.09 26.42
N VAL A 530 14.82 4.07 26.86
CA VAL A 530 15.24 3.37 28.07
C VAL A 530 15.67 4.34 29.15
N LEU A 531 15.05 4.24 30.33
CA LEU A 531 15.40 5.03 31.50
C LEU A 531 16.76 4.57 32.07
N ARG A 532 17.73 5.47 32.11
CA ARG A 532 19.09 5.25 32.65
C ARG A 532 19.26 5.78 34.08
N SER A 533 18.51 6.82 34.46
CA SER A 533 18.53 7.35 35.82
C SER A 533 17.71 6.51 36.80
N LYS A 534 17.93 6.71 38.12
CA LYS A 534 17.18 6.00 39.18
C LYS A 534 15.70 6.37 39.22
N GLU A 535 15.39 7.59 38.79
CA GLU A 535 14.04 8.11 38.69
C GLU A 535 13.89 8.76 37.32
N GLY A 536 12.69 8.65 36.76
CA GLY A 536 12.32 9.27 35.50
C GLY A 536 10.83 9.53 35.46
N GLN A 537 10.42 10.44 34.60
CA GLN A 537 9.01 10.75 34.40
C GLN A 537 8.69 10.84 32.92
N VAL A 538 7.50 10.38 32.56
CA VAL A 538 6.93 10.53 31.21
C VAL A 538 5.64 11.32 31.34
N ARG A 539 5.53 12.45 30.65
CA ARG A 539 4.36 13.33 30.65
C ARG A 539 3.75 13.37 29.27
N LEU A 540 2.43 13.35 29.18
CA LEU A 540 1.70 13.41 27.92
C LEU A 540 0.39 14.17 28.12
N ALA A 541 0.12 15.13 27.23
CA ALA A 541 -1.20 15.70 27.07
C ALA A 541 -1.89 15.02 25.87
N PHE A 542 -3.09 14.48 26.06
CA PHE A 542 -3.80 13.72 25.05
C PHE A 542 -5.30 14.02 25.05
N ARG A 543 -5.98 13.65 23.97
CA ARG A 543 -7.42 13.68 23.83
C ARG A 543 -7.96 12.26 23.68
N GLY A 544 -8.78 11.82 24.62
CA GLY A 544 -9.35 10.47 24.64
C GLY A 544 -10.04 10.16 25.96
N GLY A 545 -10.75 9.02 26.02
CA GLY A 545 -11.31 8.45 27.25
C GLY A 545 -10.44 7.36 27.87
N GLU A 546 -9.42 6.89 27.17
CA GLU A 546 -8.49 5.86 27.64
C GLU A 546 -7.08 6.15 27.12
N VAL A 547 -6.06 5.94 27.94
CA VAL A 547 -4.65 5.94 27.52
C VAL A 547 -3.92 4.79 28.19
N ASN A 548 -3.14 4.09 27.37
CA ASN A 548 -2.31 2.96 27.74
C ASN A 548 -0.88 3.25 27.25
N LEU A 549 0.11 2.62 27.89
CA LEU A 549 1.50 2.72 27.47
C LEU A 549 2.10 1.32 27.41
N VAL A 550 2.73 1.00 26.28
CA VAL A 550 3.52 -0.22 26.12
C VAL A 550 4.83 -0.01 26.85
N LEU A 551 4.99 -0.75 27.95
CA LEU A 551 6.16 -0.69 28.84
C LEU A 551 6.82 -2.05 28.91
N GLY A 552 8.11 -2.01 29.20
CA GLY A 552 8.94 -3.18 29.40
C GLY A 552 10.04 -2.95 30.41
N LEU A 553 10.81 -4.00 30.65
CA LEU A 553 12.02 -3.96 31.45
C LEU A 553 13.18 -4.57 30.67
N LYS A 554 14.31 -3.86 30.70
CA LYS A 554 15.57 -4.39 30.20
C LYS A 554 15.85 -5.74 30.85
N THR A 555 16.32 -6.69 30.05
CA THR A 555 16.66 -8.04 30.52
C THR A 555 17.60 -7.96 31.73
N GLY A 556 17.18 -8.57 32.86
CA GLY A 556 17.92 -8.57 34.12
C GLY A 556 17.67 -7.36 35.04
N ALA A 557 16.82 -6.41 34.65
CA ALA A 557 16.39 -5.32 35.52
C ALA A 557 15.48 -5.83 36.65
N LYS A 558 15.46 -5.09 37.78
CA LYS A 558 14.52 -5.34 38.87
C LYS A 558 13.14 -4.80 38.50
N LEU A 559 12.11 -5.37 39.12
CA LEU A 559 10.74 -4.83 39.05
C LEU A 559 10.72 -3.35 39.43
N VAL A 560 10.04 -2.54 38.62
CA VAL A 560 9.97 -1.08 38.82
C VAL A 560 8.54 -0.70 39.20
N GLN A 561 8.41 0.08 40.28
CA GLN A 561 7.13 0.66 40.67
C GLN A 561 6.88 1.94 39.87
N ALA A 562 5.68 2.04 39.31
CA ALA A 562 5.22 3.20 38.56
C ALA A 562 3.94 3.77 39.18
N SER A 563 3.84 5.09 39.27
CA SER A 563 2.63 5.78 39.74
C SER A 563 2.18 6.80 38.71
N VAL A 564 0.89 6.82 38.41
CA VAL A 564 0.28 7.72 37.42
C VAL A 564 -0.37 8.88 38.15
N ILE A 565 -0.16 10.10 37.68
CA ILE A 565 -0.92 11.29 38.04
C ILE A 565 -1.75 11.68 36.82
N VAL A 566 -3.03 11.94 37.01
CA VAL A 566 -3.96 12.36 35.93
C VAL A 566 -4.57 13.70 36.33
N ASP A 567 -4.41 14.72 35.49
CA ASP A 567 -4.93 16.08 35.72
C ASP A 567 -4.56 16.62 37.12
N GLY A 568 -3.32 16.36 37.56
CA GLY A 568 -2.79 16.76 38.87
C GLY A 568 -3.30 15.94 40.06
N LYS A 569 -4.13 14.91 39.85
CA LYS A 569 -4.62 14.01 40.90
C LYS A 569 -3.87 12.70 40.89
N GLU A 570 -3.54 12.16 42.07
CA GLU A 570 -2.94 10.83 42.17
C GLU A 570 -3.88 9.77 41.60
N GLY A 571 -3.35 9.00 40.65
CA GLY A 571 -4.04 7.90 39.99
C GLY A 571 -3.51 6.55 40.44
N LYS A 572 -3.48 5.60 39.52
CA LYS A 572 -3.12 4.21 39.79
C LYS A 572 -1.61 4.05 40.00
N THR A 573 -1.23 3.17 40.93
CA THR A 573 0.13 2.66 41.07
C THR A 573 0.16 1.19 40.61
N PHE A 574 1.18 0.81 39.86
CA PHE A 574 1.39 -0.55 39.39
C PHE A 574 2.88 -0.90 39.31
N THR A 575 3.16 -2.19 39.16
CA THR A 575 4.53 -2.69 39.00
C THR A 575 4.73 -3.09 37.55
N ILE A 576 5.81 -2.61 36.94
CA ILE A 576 6.28 -3.06 35.63
C ILE A 576 7.09 -4.33 35.87
N ASP A 577 6.63 -5.44 35.29
CA ASP A 577 7.16 -6.79 35.51
C ASP A 577 7.40 -7.59 34.22
N ARG A 578 6.89 -7.11 33.08
CA ARG A 578 7.07 -7.72 31.75
C ARG A 578 6.87 -6.66 30.65
N ASN A 579 7.13 -7.06 29.41
CA ASN A 579 6.86 -6.25 28.22
C ASN A 579 5.40 -6.46 27.81
N ASP A 580 4.55 -5.48 28.09
CA ASP A 580 3.09 -5.58 27.94
C ASP A 580 2.45 -4.18 27.84
N LEU A 581 1.15 -4.14 27.54
CA LEU A 581 0.36 -2.92 27.54
C LEU A 581 -0.15 -2.61 28.96
N TYR A 582 0.24 -1.45 29.50
CA TYR A 582 -0.17 -1.02 30.83
C TYR A 582 -1.23 0.09 30.74
N PRO A 583 -2.45 -0.11 31.30
CA PRO A 583 -3.48 0.92 31.32
C PRO A 583 -3.14 2.01 32.34
N LEU A 584 -3.05 3.25 31.87
CA LEU A 584 -2.69 4.41 32.69
C LEU A 584 -3.92 5.18 33.16
N PHE A 585 -4.90 5.38 32.28
CA PHE A 585 -6.17 6.05 32.60
C PHE A 585 -7.33 5.52 31.76
N LYS A 586 -8.52 5.50 32.38
CA LYS A 586 -9.80 5.20 31.74
C LYS A 586 -10.90 6.02 32.43
N GLY A 587 -11.60 6.86 31.68
CA GLY A 587 -12.57 7.81 32.22
C GLY A 587 -13.45 8.44 31.14
N GLU A 588 -13.92 9.66 31.41
CA GLU A 588 -14.70 10.42 30.43
C GLU A 588 -13.81 10.87 29.27
N TYR A 589 -14.40 10.99 28.08
CA TYR A 589 -13.70 11.52 26.91
C TYR A 589 -13.42 13.01 27.08
N GLY A 590 -12.15 13.40 27.05
CA GLY A 590 -11.74 14.79 27.17
C GLY A 590 -10.29 15.00 26.77
N GLU A 591 -9.80 16.22 27.00
CA GLU A 591 -8.38 16.50 27.02
C GLU A 591 -7.88 16.26 28.45
N HIS A 592 -6.86 15.43 28.56
CA HIS A 592 -6.29 15.01 29.83
C HIS A 592 -4.78 15.11 29.78
N GLU A 593 -4.20 15.27 30.96
CA GLU A 593 -2.77 15.26 31.15
C GLU A 593 -2.38 14.11 32.08
N ILE A 594 -1.41 13.30 31.65
CA ILE A 594 -0.84 12.24 32.47
C ILE A 594 0.63 12.50 32.76
N VAL A 595 1.04 12.17 33.99
CA VAL A 595 2.44 12.07 34.40
C VAL A 595 2.68 10.70 35.00
N LEU A 596 3.47 9.89 34.31
CA LEU A 596 3.95 8.59 34.78
C LEU A 596 5.27 8.79 35.52
N MET A 597 5.29 8.49 36.81
CA MET A 597 6.49 8.52 37.65
C MET A 597 7.10 7.11 37.71
N LEU A 598 8.38 6.99 37.39
CA LEU A 598 9.12 5.72 37.35
C LEU A 598 10.22 5.71 38.42
N LYS A 599 10.22 4.70 39.30
CA LYS A 599 11.19 4.55 40.40
C LYS A 599 12.14 3.37 40.18
N GLY A 600 12.92 3.42 39.12
CA GLY A 600 13.98 2.46 38.87
C GLY A 600 14.53 2.55 37.44
N PRO A 601 15.85 2.36 37.24
CA PRO A 601 16.43 2.35 35.90
C PRO A 601 16.05 1.06 35.16
N GLY A 602 16.16 1.10 33.83
CA GLY A 602 15.94 -0.06 32.97
C GLY A 602 14.49 -0.24 32.50
N VAL A 603 13.60 0.72 32.78
CA VAL A 603 12.27 0.78 32.16
C VAL A 603 12.44 1.10 30.68
N GLU A 604 11.79 0.32 29.84
CA GLU A 604 11.71 0.48 28.39
C GLU A 604 10.29 0.97 28.06
N ALA A 605 10.17 2.07 27.32
CA ALA A 605 8.88 2.65 26.97
C ALA A 605 8.78 2.79 25.43
N PHE A 606 7.72 2.21 24.87
CA PHE A 606 7.61 1.96 23.42
C PHE A 606 6.60 2.89 22.75
N ALA A 607 5.31 2.79 23.10
CA ALA A 607 4.25 3.57 22.47
C ALA A 607 3.05 3.82 23.38
N PHE A 608 2.49 5.02 23.30
CA PHE A 608 1.19 5.36 23.88
C PHE A 608 0.06 5.01 22.91
N THR A 609 -0.97 4.34 23.43
CA THR A 609 -2.18 4.00 22.67
C THR A 609 -3.43 4.49 23.38
N PHE A 610 -4.51 4.74 22.62
CA PHE A 610 -5.65 5.53 23.09
C PHE A 610 -7.01 4.86 22.85
N GLY A 611 -8.03 5.32 23.58
CA GLY A 611 -9.43 4.96 23.38
C GLY A 611 -10.35 6.18 23.47
N GLY A 612 -11.53 6.07 22.85
CA GLY A 612 -12.52 7.15 22.73
C GLY A 612 -13.68 7.10 23.70
#